data_AF-A0A7V8YYV1-F1
#
_entry.id   AF-A0A7V8YYV1-F1
#
_cell.length_a   1.000
_cell.length_b   1.000
_cell.length_c   1.000
_cell.angle_alpha   90.00
_cell.angle_beta   90.00
_cell.angle_gamma   90.00
#
_symmetry.space_group_name_H-M   'P 1'
#
loop_
_entity.id
_entity.type
_entity.pdbx_description
1 polymer ?
#
loop_
_entity_poly.entity_id
_entity_poly.type
_entity_poly.pdbx_seq_one_letter_code
_entity_poly.pdbx_strand_id
1 'polypeptide(L)' 'MKPFKIRNIEINPPLILSPMAGVTDYTFRRLIKRRGGVGLVVSEFISVEGLTRHNPKS' A
#
# COMPACT_ATOMS: atom_id res chain seq x y z
N MET A 1 4.60 15.71 12.22
CA MET A 1 5.80 15.03 11.67
C MET A 1 6.29 15.81 10.44
N LYS A 2 7.60 15.83 10.17
CA LYS A 2 8.18 16.54 9.01
C LYS A 2 8.23 15.63 7.77
N PRO A 3 7.99 16.15 6.54
CA PRO A 3 8.20 15.40 5.30
C PRO A 3 9.62 14.83 5.18
N PHE A 4 9.78 13.74 4.44
CA PHE A 4 11.08 13.13 4.16
C PHE A 4 11.19 12.75 2.68
N LYS A 5 12.40 12.39 2.22
CA LYS A 5 12.65 12.04 0.82
C LYS A 5 13.13 10.60 0.68
N ILE A 6 12.69 9.96 -0.41
CA ILE A 6 13.28 8.73 -0.93
C ILE A 6 13.92 9.09 -2.28
N ARG A 7 15.25 9.11 -2.32
CA ARG A 7 16.02 9.68 -3.45
C ARG A 7 15.52 11.11 -3.76
N ASN A 8 15.00 11.34 -4.96
CA ASN A 8 14.49 12.62 -5.43
C ASN A 8 12.97 12.80 -5.26
N ILE A 9 12.29 11.88 -4.56
CA ILE A 9 10.84 11.93 -4.34
C ILE A 9 10.55 12.37 -2.91
N GLU A 10 9.77 13.44 -2.75
CA GLU A 10 9.27 13.89 -1.44
C GLU A 10 8.01 13.11 -1.02
N ILE A 11 7.98 12.67 0.23
CA ILE A 11 6.85 11.99 0.85
C ILE A 11 6.19 12.95 1.85
N ASN A 12 5.01 13.45 1.46
CA ASN A 12 4.20 14.37 2.25
C ASN A 12 2.70 14.01 2.08
N PRO A 13 1.95 13.69 3.16
CA PRO A 13 2.37 13.62 4.57
C PRO A 13 3.45 12.54 4.80
N PRO A 14 4.27 12.64 5.86
CA PRO A 14 5.29 11.64 6.19
C PRO A 14 4.68 10.36 6.79
N LEU A 15 3.74 9.77 6.06
CA LEU A 15 2.98 8.59 6.41
C LEU A 15 2.92 7.68 5.19
N ILE A 16 3.21 6.40 5.39
CA ILE A 16 3.22 5.38 4.34
C ILE A 16 2.21 4.30 4.70
N LEU A 17 1.46 3.84 3.70
CA LEU A 17 0.65 2.64 3.85
C LEU A 17 1.53 1.39 3.71
N SER A 18 1.53 0.51 4.71
CA SER A 18 2.32 -0.73 4.71
C SER A 18 1.75 -1.79 3.76
N PRO A 19 2.56 -2.60 3.06
CA PRO A 19 2.07 -3.74 2.29
C PRO A 19 1.67 -4.88 3.24
N MET A 20 0.37 -5.06 3.43
CA MET A 20 -0.19 -6.09 4.33
C MET A 20 -1.19 -6.95 3.56
N ALA A 21 -0.97 -8.27 3.53
CA ALA A 21 -1.85 -9.23 2.86
C ALA A 21 -3.26 -9.20 3.46
N GLY A 22 -4.30 -9.10 2.63
CA GLY A 22 -5.69 -9.05 3.08
C GLY A 22 -6.08 -7.80 3.88
N VAL A 23 -5.20 -6.80 3.97
CA VAL A 23 -5.47 -5.52 4.66
C VAL A 23 -5.31 -4.35 3.69
N THR A 24 -4.21 -4.27 2.95
CA THR A 24 -3.90 -3.15 2.04
C THR A 24 -4.53 -3.33 0.65
N ASP A 25 -5.73 -3.94 0.61
CA ASP A 25 -6.47 -4.24 -0.60
C ASP A 25 -6.97 -2.96 -1.31
N TYR A 26 -7.66 -3.15 -2.44
CA TYR A 26 -8.26 -2.02 -3.18
C TYR A 26 -9.25 -1.18 -2.36
N THR A 27 -10.08 -1.84 -1.55
CA THR A 27 -11.13 -1.20 -0.75
C THR A 27 -10.52 -0.34 0.35
N PHE A 28 -9.53 -0.87 1.07
CA PHE A 28 -8.80 -0.16 2.12
C PHE A 28 -8.07 1.07 1.55
N ARG A 29 -7.36 0.92 0.43
CA ARG A 29 -6.68 2.05 -0.23
C ARG A 29 -7.65 3.14 -0.67
N ARG A 30 -8.84 2.77 -1.14
CA ARG A 30 -9.91 3.73 -1.45
C ARG A 30 -10.41 4.45 -0.19
N LEU A 31 -10.60 3.74 0.90
CA LEU A 31 -11.02 4.32 2.18
C LEU A 31 -9.98 5.35 2.67
N ILE A 32 -8.70 4.97 2.69
CA ILE A 32 -7.60 5.87 3.06
C ILE A 32 -7.58 7.13 2.18
N LYS A 33 -7.74 6.98 0.86
CA LYS A 33 -7.84 8.13 -0.07
C LYS A 33 -9.00 9.07 0.30
N ARG A 34 -10.16 8.52 0.69
CA ARG A 34 -11.31 9.33 1.14
C ARG A 34 -11.09 10.01 2.49
N ARG A 35 -10.19 9.48 3.33
CA ARG A 35 -9.90 10.01 4.67
C ARG A 35 -8.78 11.05 4.72
N GLY A 36 -8.27 11.48 3.56
CA GLY A 36 -7.20 12.46 3.43
C GLY A 36 -5.92 11.94 2.79
N GLY A 37 -5.83 10.62 2.56
CA GLY A 37 -4.68 9.99 1.91
C GLY A 37 -3.45 9.88 2.80
N VAL A 38 -2.37 9.39 2.20
CA VAL A 38 -1.04 9.24 2.80
C VAL A 38 0.01 9.66 1.76
N GLY A 39 1.25 9.90 2.19
CA GLY A 39 2.31 10.36 1.27
C GLY A 39 2.77 9.27 0.30
N LEU A 40 2.62 8.00 0.66
CA LEU A 40 2.93 6.87 -0.22
C LEU A 40 1.95 5.72 0.00
N VAL A 41 1.39 5.21 -1.09
CA VAL A 41 0.49 4.05 -1.12
C VAL A 41 1.18 2.92 -1.87
N VAL A 42 1.08 1.70 -1.33
CA VAL A 42 1.56 0.47 -1.96
C VAL A 42 0.40 -0.51 -2.12
N SER A 43 0.53 -1.52 -2.97
CA SER A 43 -0.43 -2.64 -3.04
C SER A 43 -0.32 -3.55 -1.82
N GLU A 44 -1.32 -4.41 -1.62
CA GLU A 44 -1.21 -5.49 -0.64
C GLU A 44 -0.06 -6.45 -0.96
N PHE A 45 0.34 -7.20 0.06
CA PHE A 45 1.34 -8.26 -0.09
C PHE A 45 0.66 -9.50 -0.69
N ILE A 46 1.00 -9.84 -1.93
CA ILE A 46 0.56 -11.06 -2.61
C ILE A 46 1.67 -12.11 -2.63
N SER A 47 1.31 -13.38 -2.40
CA SER A 47 2.22 -14.51 -2.56
C SER A 47 2.46 -14.83 -4.03
N VAL A 48 3.73 -14.76 -4.47
CA VAL A 48 4.14 -15.18 -5.82
C VAL A 48 3.84 -16.66 -6.08
N GLU A 49 3.95 -17.50 -5.05
CA GLU A 49 3.63 -18.93 -5.16
C GLU A 49 2.14 -19.15 -5.44
N GLY A 50 1.27 -18.38 -4.77
CA GLY A 50 -0.19 -18.44 -4.96
C GLY A 50 -0.61 -18.02 -6.38
N LEU A 51 0.06 -17.00 -6.92
CA LEU A 51 -0.10 -16.56 -8.32
C LEU A 51 0.36 -17.64 -9.32
N THR A 52 1.52 -18.25 -9.08
CA THR A 52 2.13 -19.19 -10.02
C THR A 52 1.37 -20.52 -10.09
N ARG A 53 0.86 -21.00 -8.95
CA ARG A 53 0.13 -22.29 -8.87
C ARG A 53 -1.37 -22.22 -9.22
N HIS A 54 -1.87 -21.07 -9.71
CA HIS A 54 -3.30 -20.87 -10.01
C HIS A 54 -4.22 -21.28 -8.86
N ASN A 55 -3.82 -21.02 -7.61
CA ASN A 55 -4.65 -21.37 -6.46
C ASN A 55 -5.78 -20.33 -6.35
N PRO A 56 -7.06 -20.69 -6.58
CA PRO A 56 -8.17 -19.72 -6.67
C PRO A 56 -8.59 -19.13 -5.32
N LYS A 57 -7.86 -19.43 -4.24
CA LYS A 57 -8.05 -18.85 -2.90
C LYS A 57 -6.88 -17.93 -2.61
N SER A 58 -6.95 -16.70 -3.12
CA SER A 58 -6.18 -15.59 -2.59
C SER A 58 -7.07 -14.36 -2.54
#